data_AF-A0A200QEH9-F1
#
_entry.id   AF-A0A200QEH9-F1
#
_cell.length_a   1.000
_cell.length_b   1.000
_cell.length_c   1.000
_cell.angle_alpha   90.00
_cell.angle_beta   90.00
_cell.angle_gamma   90.00
#
_symmetry.space_group_name_H-M   'P 1'
#
loop_
_entity.id
_entity.type
_entity.pdbx_description
1 polymer ?
#
loop_
_entity_poly.entity_id
_entity_poly.type
_entity_poly.pdbx_seq_one_letter_code
_entity_poly.pdbx_strand_id
1 'polypeptide(L)'
;MAKVTVWFIRSLWGSDNFDWACVPSNGRSGGIILIWDDSLMKKEGVFVGNHSVSVEISVVGDEFRWVLSSAYALNSAAEKILF
;
A
#
# COMPACT_ATOMS: atom_id res chain seq x y z
N MET A 1 6.19 17.62 5.17
CA MET A 1 5.54 16.32 4.85
C MET A 1 6.03 15.31 5.87
N ALA A 2 5.14 14.71 6.66
CA ALA A 2 5.56 13.66 7.59
C ALA A 2 6.04 12.46 6.75
N LYS A 3 7.31 12.08 6.91
CA LYS A 3 7.86 10.90 6.23
C LYS A 3 7.26 9.68 6.91
N VAL A 4 6.66 8.77 6.13
CA VAL A 4 6.22 7.48 6.67
C VAL A 4 7.47 6.74 7.15
N THR A 5 7.50 6.38 8.42
CA THR A 5 8.63 5.70 9.06
C THR A 5 8.25 4.29 9.45
N VAL A 6 9.24 3.40 9.60
CA VAL A 6 9.03 2.04 10.10
C VAL A 6 8.35 2.04 11.47
N TRP A 7 8.67 2.98 12.35
CA TRP A 7 8.06 3.12 13.68
C TRP A 7 6.58 3.48 13.60
N PHE A 8 6.21 4.37 12.68
CA PHE A 8 4.82 4.72 12.44
C PHE A 8 4.04 3.53 11.93
N ILE A 9 4.54 2.82 10.92
CA ILE A 9 3.89 1.61 10.39
C ILE A 9 3.75 0.54 11.47
N ARG A 10 4.82 0.31 12.25
CA ARG A 10 4.78 -0.63 13.38
C ARG A 10 3.71 -0.28 14.40
N SER A 11 3.52 1.01 14.70
CA SER A 11 2.47 1.45 15.62
C SER A 11 1.05 1.21 15.09
N LEU A 12 0.87 1.19 13.77
CA LEU A 12 -0.41 0.85 13.14
C LEU A 12 -0.65 -0.66 13.10
N TRP A 13 0.39 -1.45 12.84
CA TRP A 13 0.29 -2.91 12.69
C TRP A 13 0.26 -3.66 14.01
N GLY A 14 1.08 -3.25 14.98
CA GLY A 14 1.16 -3.86 16.31
C GLY A 14 2.14 -5.03 16.44
N SER A 15 2.95 -5.34 15.42
CA SER A 15 4.03 -6.36 15.49
C SER A 15 5.24 -5.96 14.66
N ASP A 16 6.36 -6.67 14.81
CA ASP A 16 7.58 -6.50 13.99
C ASP A 16 7.55 -7.30 12.67
N ASN A 17 6.56 -8.18 12.48
CA ASN A 17 6.42 -9.01 11.29
C ASN A 17 5.52 -8.30 10.27
N PHE A 18 6.10 -7.32 9.56
CA PHE A 18 5.40 -6.65 8.48
C PHE A 18 6.35 -6.15 7.40
N ASP A 19 5.78 -6.01 6.21
CA ASP A 19 6.31 -5.13 5.18
C ASP A 19 5.15 -4.21 4.72
N TRP A 20 5.49 -3.15 4.02
CA TRP A 20 4.55 -2.11 3.67
C TRP A 20 4.90 -1.42 2.36
N ALA A 21 3.89 -0.83 1.74
CA ALA A 21 4.02 0.05 0.59
C ALA A 21 3.11 1.26 0.81
N CYS A 22 3.49 2.41 0.25
CA CYS A 22 2.67 3.60 0.37
C CYS A 22 2.71 4.46 -0.89
N VAL A 23 1.63 5.22 -1.07
CA VAL A 23 1.62 6.39 -1.95
C VAL A 23 1.58 7.62 -1.06
N PRO A 24 2.56 8.53 -1.16
CA PRO A 24 2.54 9.76 -0.39
C PRO A 24 1.36 10.63 -0.81
N SER A 25 0.87 11.47 0.10
CA SER A 25 -0.21 12.39 -0.22
C SER A 25 0.20 13.44 -1.25
N ASN A 26 -0.62 13.66 -2.28
CA ASN A 26 -0.43 14.75 -3.22
C ASN A 26 -1.29 15.97 -2.84
N GLY A 27 -0.72 16.91 -2.07
CA GLY A 27 -1.46 18.06 -1.57
C GLY A 27 -2.46 17.67 -0.48
N ARG A 28 -3.76 17.86 -0.72
CA ARG A 28 -4.87 17.58 0.23
C ARG A 28 -5.59 16.25 -0.01
N SER A 29 -5.15 15.45 -0.99
CA SER A 29 -5.84 14.22 -1.42
C SER A 29 -5.70 13.03 -0.47
N GLY A 30 -4.99 13.16 0.66
CA GLY A 30 -4.62 12.04 1.52
C GLY A 30 -3.58 11.14 0.84
N GLY A 31 -3.05 10.16 1.59
CA GLY A 31 -2.12 9.15 1.08
C GLY A 31 -2.65 7.74 1.35
N ILE A 32 -2.04 6.74 0.74
CA ILE A 32 -2.43 5.33 0.88
C ILE A 32 -1.28 4.58 1.55
N ILE A 33 -1.62 3.71 2.51
CA ILE A 33 -0.68 2.78 3.14
C ILE A 33 -1.27 1.38 3.04
N LEU A 34 -0.48 0.44 2.52
CA LEU A 34 -0.71 -0.99 2.54
C LEU A 34 0.28 -1.63 3.51
N ILE A 35 -0.21 -2.47 4.40
CA ILE A 35 0.59 -3.23 5.37
C ILE A 35 0.11 -4.68 5.31
N TRP A 36 1.05 -5.62 5.37
CA TRP A 36 0.75 -7.05 5.40
C TRP A 36 1.73 -7.79 6.31
N ASP A 37 1.37 -9.01 6.69
CA ASP A 37 2.24 -9.90 7.45
C ASP A 37 3.34 -10.48 6.54
N ASP A 38 4.56 -10.00 6.68
CA ASP A 38 5.70 -10.46 5.86
C ASP A 38 6.13 -11.91 6.19
N SER A 39 5.70 -12.47 7.33
CA SER A 39 5.97 -13.88 7.64
C SER A 39 5.10 -14.85 6.85
N LEU A 40 3.93 -14.39 6.38
CA LEU A 40 2.97 -15.17 5.61
C LEU A 40 2.99 -14.83 4.11
N MET A 41 3.37 -13.60 3.78
CA MET A 41 3.21 -13.03 2.45
C MET A 41 4.48 -12.28 2.05
N LYS A 42 5.18 -12.76 1.01
CA LYS A 42 6.39 -12.13 0.51
C LYS A 42 6.10 -11.23 -0.68
N LYS A 43 6.70 -10.04 -0.65
CA LYS A 43 6.60 -9.05 -1.71
C LYS A 43 7.50 -9.44 -2.88
N GLU A 44 6.89 -9.60 -4.05
CA GLU A 44 7.58 -9.85 -5.31
C GLU A 44 7.77 -8.55 -6.10
N GLY A 45 6.83 -7.60 -5.98
CA GLY A 45 6.86 -6.35 -6.73
C GLY A 45 5.92 -5.28 -6.16
N VAL A 46 6.18 -4.01 -6.50
CA VAL A 46 5.31 -2.88 -6.14
C VAL A 46 5.04 -2.03 -7.37
N PHE A 47 3.77 -1.75 -7.60
CA PHE A 47 3.28 -0.86 -8.63
C PHE A 47 2.63 0.34 -7.95
N VAL A 48 3.18 1.53 -8.17
CA VAL A 48 2.68 2.77 -7.58
C VAL A 48 2.08 3.62 -8.68
N GLY A 49 0.77 3.85 -8.60
CA GLY A 49 0.05 4.87 -9.37
C GLY A 49 -0.13 6.15 -8.56
N ASN A 50 -0.69 7.19 -9.20
CA ASN A 50 -0.93 8.47 -8.54
C ASN A 50 -1.91 8.37 -7.36
N HIS A 51 -2.85 7.42 -7.45
CA HIS A 51 -3.97 7.24 -6.50
C HIS A 51 -4.18 5.77 -6.13
N SER A 52 -3.17 4.94 -6.37
CA SER A 52 -3.22 3.51 -6.09
C SER A 52 -1.84 2.97 -5.79
N VAL A 53 -1.80 1.95 -4.95
CA VAL A 53 -0.63 1.10 -4.76
C VAL A 53 -1.08 -0.34 -4.86
N SER A 54 -0.33 -1.11 -5.63
CA SER A 54 -0.52 -2.55 -5.79
C SER A 54 0.78 -3.25 -5.47
N VAL A 55 0.69 -4.36 -4.75
CA VAL A 55 1.83 -5.17 -4.34
C VAL A 55 1.60 -6.58 -4.86
N GLU A 56 2.53 -7.09 -5.66
CA GLU A 56 2.55 -8.50 -6.04
C GLU A 56 3.10 -9.31 -4.87
N ILE A 57 2.34 -10.34 -4.47
CA ILE A 57 2.58 -11.12 -3.26
C ILE A 57 2.59 -12.60 -3.60
N SER A 58 3.57 -13.32 -3.04
CA SER A 58 3.57 -14.78 -2.92
C SER A 58 3.23 -15.20 -1.49
N VAL A 59 2.51 -16.32 -1.34
CA VAL A 59 2.17 -16.88 -0.02
C VAL A 59 3.29 -17.83 0.42
N VAL A 60 3.77 -17.67 1.66
CA VAL A 60 4.81 -18.56 2.21
C VAL A 60 4.23 -19.96 2.42
N GLY A 61 4.88 -20.96 1.84
CA GLY A 61 4.44 -22.36 1.95
C GLY A 61 3.42 -22.79 0.91
N ASP A 62 3.08 -21.92 -0.04
CA ASP A 62 2.26 -22.22 -1.23
C ASP A 62 2.93 -21.60 -2.47
N GLU A 63 2.59 -22.08 -3.67
CA GLU A 63 3.02 -21.47 -4.93
C GLU A 63 2.04 -20.38 -5.41
N PHE A 64 1.02 -20.07 -4.61
CA PHE A 64 0.00 -19.08 -4.95
C PHE A 64 0.55 -17.65 -4.95
N ARG A 65 0.27 -16.95 -6.06
CA ARG A 65 0.61 -15.54 -6.26
C ARG A 65 -0.63 -14.72 -6.55
N TRP A 66 -0.66 -13.52 -6.01
CA TRP A 66 -1.77 -12.60 -6.17
C TRP A 66 -1.33 -11.15 -5.97
N VAL A 67 -2.20 -10.21 -6.28
CA VAL A 67 -1.89 -8.78 -6.17
C VAL A 67 -2.80 -8.13 -5.14
N LEU A 68 -2.22 -7.56 -4.09
CA LEU A 68 -2.93 -6.73 -3.11
C LEU A 68 -2.96 -5.29 -3.62
N SER A 69 -4.14 -4.78 -3.94
CA SER A 69 -4.32 -3.42 -4.47
C SER A 69 -5.14 -2.56 -3.52
N SER A 70 -4.67 -1.34 -3.27
CA SER A 70 -5.43 -0.30 -2.58
C SER A 70 -5.45 0.95 -3.44
N ALA A 71 -6.63 1.52 -3.61
CA ALA A 71 -6.85 2.75 -4.36
C ALA A 71 -7.71 3.70 -3.54
N TYR A 72 -7.42 4.99 -3.68
CA TYR A 72 -8.21 6.05 -3.07
C TYR A 72 -8.64 7.02 -4.16
N ALA A 73 -9.93 7.06 -4.42
CA ALA A 73 -10.48 7.90 -5.49
C ALA A 73 -10.22 9.38 -5.23
N LEU A 74 -9.92 10.12 -6.30
CA LEU A 74 -9.77 11.56 -6.27
C LEU A 74 -11.03 12.23 -5.71
N ASN A 75 -10.85 13.14 -4.75
CA ASN A 75 -11.94 13.99 -4.26
C ASN A 75 -12.16 15.24 -5.15
N SER A 76 -11.98 15.10 -6.46
CA SER A 76 -12.17 16.14 -7.46
C SER A 76 -13.26 15.70 -8.43
N ALA A 77 -14.31 16.52 -8.57
CA ALA A 77 -15.43 16.22 -9.47
C ALA A 77 -14.99 16.13 -10.95
N ALA A 78 -14.00 16.93 -11.35
CA ALA A 78 -13.49 16.96 -12.72
C ALA A 78 -12.70 15.68 -13.08
N GLU A 79 -11.94 15.13 -12.13
CA GLU A 79 -11.10 13.95 -12.38
C GLU A 79 -11.85 12.63 -12.18
N LYS A 80 -12.98 12.64 -11.44
CA LYS A 80 -13.91 11.50 -11.36
C LYS A 80 -14.56 11.11 -12.69
N ILE A 81 -14.57 12.01 -13.67
CA ILE A 81 -15.16 11.77 -15.02
C ILE A 81 -14.18 11.00 -15.92
N LEU A 82 -12.89 10.93 -15.55
CA LEU A 82 -11.81 10.36 -16.37
C LEU A 82 -11.36 8.94 -15.92
N PHE A 83 -12.03 8.35 -14.94
CA PHE A 83 -11.81 6.98 -14.47
C PHE A 83 -12.77 5.98 -15.11
#